data_AF-A0A4S2IQ89-F1
#
_entry.id   AF-A0A4S2IQ89-F1
#
_cell.length_a   1.000
_cell.length_b   1.000
_cell.length_c   1.000
_cell.angle_alpha   90.00
_cell.angle_beta   90.00
_cell.angle_gamma   90.00
#
_symmetry.space_group_name_H-M   'P 1'
#
loop_
_entity.id
_entity.type
_entity.pdbx_description
1 polymer ?
#
loop_
_entity_poly.entity_id
_entity_poly.type
_entity_poly.pdbx_seq_one_letter_code
_entity_poly.pdbx_strand_id
1 'polypeptide(L)'
;MDEIKPTTADAGQSVPFATGGALAHGVAGVPAVSGLTGVAMKRRGPVAVWLGLPLITLGIYQLVWYYNIHREMQEFDRRRTLNPAGSMLVLLLLSWTLVVPLVSFYNTGKAIANAQRAAGLPVTCSPAASMWLTFVFGLNVWYMQRQLNLVTAAYPGVDPGASVLLAA
;
A
#
# COMPACT_ATOMS: atom_id res chain seq x y z
N MET A 1 21.10 15.20 69.86
CA MET A 1 22.56 15.42 69.77
C MET A 1 22.99 14.76 68.49
N ASP A 2 23.25 15.41 67.36
CA ASP A 2 23.62 16.81 67.03
C ASP A 2 23.05 17.05 65.60
N GLU A 3 22.23 18.03 65.26
CA GLU A 3 22.38 19.50 65.29
C GLU A 3 23.71 20.04 64.74
N ILE A 4 23.78 20.18 63.41
CA ILE A 4 24.60 21.21 62.75
C ILE A 4 23.75 21.86 61.64
N LYS A 5 23.47 23.14 61.83
CA LYS A 5 22.96 24.12 60.85
C LYS A 5 23.98 25.29 60.83
N PRO A 6 23.75 26.35 60.03
CA PRO A 6 24.01 26.57 58.61
C PRO A 6 25.28 27.43 58.37
N THR A 7 25.70 27.60 57.11
CA THR A 7 26.46 28.81 56.72
C THR A 7 25.96 29.33 55.38
N THR A 8 26.18 30.62 55.20
CA THR A 8 25.33 31.62 54.57
C THR A 8 25.97 32.20 53.31
N ALA A 9 25.11 32.59 52.36
CA ALA A 9 25.36 33.53 51.24
C ALA A 9 26.40 33.06 50.19
N ASP A 10 26.33 33.44 48.92
CA ASP A 10 25.91 34.69 48.32
C ASP A 10 25.70 34.50 46.80
N ALA A 11 25.17 35.53 46.16
CA ALA A 11 25.26 35.89 44.76
C ALA A 11 24.18 35.31 43.84
N GLY A 12 23.11 36.10 43.71
CA GLY A 12 22.22 36.04 42.57
C GLY A 12 22.98 36.25 41.26
N GLN A 13 22.57 35.49 40.25
CA GLN A 13 22.75 35.84 38.86
C GLN A 13 21.43 35.64 38.14
N SER A 14 20.75 36.75 37.92
CA SER A 14 19.65 36.92 36.98
C SER A 14 20.19 36.89 35.54
N VAL A 15 19.72 35.96 34.70
CA VAL A 15 19.87 36.03 33.24
C VAL A 15 18.83 35.12 32.55
N PRO A 16 18.39 35.42 31.31
CA PRO A 16 17.23 36.28 31.05
C PRO A 16 16.06 35.52 30.41
N PHE A 17 14.88 36.13 30.46
CA PHE A 17 13.74 35.77 29.61
C PHE A 17 14.12 36.03 28.14
N ALA A 18 14.49 34.98 27.42
CA ALA A 18 14.73 35.01 25.98
C ALA A 18 13.54 34.36 25.27
N THR A 19 12.66 35.21 24.75
CA THR A 19 11.62 34.88 23.79
C THR A 19 12.24 34.39 22.48
N GLY A 20 11.83 33.21 22.02
CA GLY A 20 11.85 32.85 20.60
C GLY A 20 12.83 31.74 20.22
N GLY A 21 12.29 30.68 19.59
CA GLY A 21 13.09 29.72 18.84
C GLY A 21 12.65 28.28 19.02
N ALA A 22 11.56 27.90 18.35
CA ALA A 22 11.18 26.50 18.17
C ALA A 22 12.30 25.70 17.51
N LEU A 23 12.86 24.69 18.19
CA LEU A 23 13.57 23.58 17.53
C LEU A 23 13.45 22.28 18.35
N ALA A 24 12.84 21.29 17.70
CA ALA A 24 13.11 19.85 17.81
C ALA A 24 13.10 19.21 19.21
N HIS A 25 11.92 18.74 19.63
CA HIS A 25 11.85 17.58 20.52
C HIS A 25 12.32 16.34 19.75
N GLY A 26 13.56 15.92 20.02
CA GLY A 26 14.05 14.60 19.71
C GLY A 26 13.19 13.56 20.41
N VAL A 27 12.40 12.82 19.64
CA VAL A 27 11.75 11.60 20.10
C VAL A 27 12.84 10.54 20.16
N ALA A 28 13.12 10.11 21.38
CA ALA A 28 13.98 9.00 21.73
C ALA A 28 13.68 7.75 20.89
N GLY A 29 14.76 7.02 20.57
CA GLY A 29 14.78 5.88 19.67
C GLY A 29 13.68 4.85 19.93
N VAL A 30 12.77 4.74 18.97
CA VAL A 30 12.17 3.45 18.63
C VAL A 30 13.27 2.68 17.91
N PRO A 31 13.62 1.45 18.30
CA PRO A 31 14.52 0.65 17.49
C PRO A 31 13.91 0.58 16.10
N ALA A 32 14.59 1.13 15.10
CA ALA A 32 14.23 0.94 13.71
C ALA A 32 14.33 -0.57 13.47
N VAL A 33 13.21 -1.26 13.64
CA VAL A 33 13.06 -2.62 13.14
C VAL A 33 13.41 -2.48 11.68
N SER A 34 14.59 -2.96 11.31
CA SER A 34 15.09 -2.96 9.94
C SER A 34 14.29 -4.00 9.17
N GLY A 35 13.00 -3.72 9.04
CA GLY A 35 12.02 -4.50 8.30
C GLY A 35 11.93 -3.94 6.89
N LEU A 36 11.67 -4.82 5.94
CA LEU A 36 11.33 -4.41 4.59
C LEU A 36 10.09 -3.52 4.62
N THR A 37 10.15 -2.38 3.95
CA THR A 37 9.06 -1.40 3.91
C THR A 37 8.43 -1.37 2.52
N GLY A 38 7.12 -1.10 2.52
CA GLY A 38 6.28 -0.92 1.34
C GLY A 38 5.40 0.32 1.48
N VAL A 39 4.61 0.61 0.45
CA VAL A 39 3.60 1.69 0.46
C VAL A 39 2.19 1.09 0.55
N ALA A 40 1.37 1.57 1.49
CA ALA A 40 0.00 1.11 1.67
C ALA A 40 -0.85 1.32 0.40
N MET A 41 -1.51 0.25 -0.05
CA MET A 41 -2.39 0.28 -1.24
C MET A 41 -3.74 0.95 -0.92
N LYS A 42 -4.42 1.44 -1.97
CA LYS A 42 -5.73 2.07 -1.81
C LYS A 42 -6.85 1.03 -1.78
N ARG A 43 -7.64 1.03 -0.70
CA ARG A 43 -8.87 0.24 -0.59
C ARG A 43 -9.93 0.77 -1.57
N ARG A 44 -10.56 -0.12 -2.34
CA ARG A 44 -11.64 0.25 -3.30
C ARG A 44 -12.84 -0.68 -3.16
N GLY A 45 -14.04 -0.17 -3.47
CA GLY A 45 -15.25 -0.99 -3.51
C GLY A 45 -15.23 -1.95 -4.71
N PRO A 46 -15.29 -3.29 -4.51
CA PRO A 46 -15.19 -4.25 -5.61
C PRO A 46 -16.29 -4.10 -6.65
N VAL A 47 -17.53 -3.80 -6.23
CA VAL A 47 -18.67 -3.61 -7.13
C VAL A 47 -18.56 -2.29 -7.90
N ALA A 48 -18.09 -1.22 -7.24
CA ALA A 48 -17.89 0.08 -7.87
C ALA A 48 -16.82 0.01 -8.98
N VAL A 49 -15.75 -0.75 -8.75
CA VAL A 49 -14.68 -0.96 -9.73
C VAL A 49 -15.13 -1.89 -10.86
N TRP A 50 -15.85 -2.96 -10.56
CA TRP A 50 -16.26 -3.96 -11.54
C TRP A 50 -17.35 -3.46 -12.49
N LEU A 51 -18.40 -2.82 -11.97
CA LEU A 51 -19.58 -2.47 -12.76
C LEU A 51 -19.87 -0.98 -12.75
N GLY A 52 -19.76 -0.32 -11.59
CA GLY A 52 -20.18 1.08 -11.46
C GLY A 52 -19.38 2.03 -12.37
N LEU A 53 -18.06 2.05 -12.21
CA LEU A 53 -17.19 2.99 -12.92
C LEU A 53 -17.00 2.63 -14.40
N PRO A 54 -16.82 1.36 -14.79
CA PRO A 54 -16.77 1.00 -16.21
C PRO A 54 -18.06 1.34 -16.95
N LEU A 55 -19.23 1.17 -16.33
CA LEU A 55 -20.51 1.52 -16.97
C LEU A 55 -20.63 3.04 -17.21
N ILE A 56 -20.23 3.85 -16.24
CA ILE A 56 -20.25 5.33 -16.33
C ILE A 56 -19.20 5.84 -17.34
N THR A 57 -18.04 5.22 -17.39
CA THR A 57 -16.89 5.65 -18.22
C THR A 57 -16.80 4.95 -19.58
N LEU A 58 -17.84 4.21 -19.98
CA LEU A 58 -17.87 3.41 -21.21
C LEU A 58 -16.66 2.47 -21.34
N GLY A 59 -16.25 1.85 -20.24
CA GLY A 59 -15.18 0.86 -20.16
C GLY A 59 -13.77 1.43 -19.97
N ILE A 60 -13.55 2.74 -20.17
CA ILE A 60 -12.21 3.36 -20.07
C ILE A 60 -11.62 3.20 -18.67
N TYR A 61 -12.45 3.23 -17.62
CA TYR A 61 -11.99 3.04 -16.26
C TYR A 61 -11.28 1.71 -16.02
N GLN A 62 -11.59 0.65 -16.79
CA GLN A 62 -10.90 -0.64 -16.66
C GLN A 62 -9.38 -0.49 -16.89
N LEU A 63 -8.97 0.34 -17.85
CA LEU A 63 -7.56 0.61 -18.14
C LEU A 63 -6.89 1.38 -17.00
N VAL A 64 -7.58 2.43 -16.51
CA VAL A 64 -7.10 3.26 -15.40
C VAL A 64 -6.95 2.43 -14.13
N TRP A 65 -7.93 1.59 -13.82
CA TRP A 65 -7.87 0.67 -12.70
C TRP A 65 -6.71 -0.31 -12.85
N TYR A 66 -6.55 -0.90 -14.03
CA TYR A 66 -5.47 -1.87 -14.29
C TYR A 66 -4.08 -1.26 -14.12
N TYR A 67 -3.88 -0.04 -14.61
CA TYR A 67 -2.64 0.71 -14.36
C TYR A 67 -2.42 0.96 -12.87
N ASN A 68 -3.45 1.45 -12.17
CA ASN A 68 -3.33 1.81 -10.76
C ASN A 68 -3.00 0.62 -9.85
N ILE A 69 -3.61 -0.54 -10.05
CA ILE A 69 -3.32 -1.71 -9.22
C ILE A 69 -1.87 -2.19 -9.41
N HIS A 70 -1.33 -2.14 -10.64
CA HIS A 70 0.05 -2.55 -10.89
C HIS A 70 1.05 -1.56 -10.29
N ARG A 71 0.75 -0.26 -10.39
CA ARG A 71 1.54 0.78 -9.74
C ARG A 71 1.55 0.61 -8.22
N GLU A 72 0.38 0.42 -7.61
CA GLU A 72 0.27 0.22 -6.16
C GLU A 72 0.95 -1.08 -5.69
N MET A 73 0.84 -2.17 -6.46
CA MET A 73 1.55 -3.40 -6.15
C MET A 73 3.08 -3.25 -6.25
N GLN A 74 3.56 -2.46 -7.21
CA GLN A 74 4.99 -2.16 -7.35
C GLN A 74 5.49 -1.27 -6.21
N GLU A 75 4.69 -0.30 -5.78
CA GLU A 75 5.01 0.59 -4.66
C GLU A 75 4.94 -0.15 -3.31
N PHE A 76 4.02 -1.10 -3.18
CA PHE A 76 3.88 -1.95 -2.00
C PHE A 76 5.06 -2.92 -1.84
N ASP A 77 5.45 -3.66 -2.88
CA ASP A 77 6.61 -4.54 -2.85
C ASP A 77 7.61 -4.17 -3.96
N ARG A 78 8.52 -3.24 -3.62
CA ARG A 78 9.53 -2.73 -4.55
C ARG A 78 10.55 -3.77 -5.02
N ARG A 79 10.59 -4.95 -4.40
CA ARG A 79 11.44 -6.06 -4.84
C ARG A 79 10.92 -6.71 -6.12
N ARG A 80 9.66 -6.46 -6.47
CA ARG A 80 9.02 -6.97 -7.68
C ARG A 80 9.05 -5.92 -8.77
N THR A 81 9.57 -6.31 -9.92
CA THR A 81 9.51 -5.51 -11.16
C THR A 81 8.19 -5.78 -11.87
N LEU A 82 7.15 -5.04 -11.48
CA LEU A 82 5.92 -4.96 -12.25
C LEU A 82 6.07 -3.82 -13.27
N ASN A 83 5.46 -3.97 -14.45
CA ASN A 83 5.40 -2.90 -15.46
C ASN A 83 3.94 -2.43 -15.59
N PRO A 84 3.53 -1.36 -14.87
CA PRO A 84 2.15 -0.88 -14.87
C PRO A 84 1.71 -0.40 -16.26
N ALA A 85 2.58 0.37 -16.93
CA ALA A 85 2.32 0.88 -18.28
C ALA A 85 2.26 -0.27 -19.29
N GLY A 86 3.20 -1.22 -19.25
CA GLY A 86 3.21 -2.37 -20.15
C GLY A 86 1.98 -3.26 -20.00
N SER A 87 1.56 -3.53 -18.76
CA SER A 87 0.37 -4.36 -18.49
C SER A 87 -0.91 -3.67 -18.97
N MET A 88 -1.02 -2.35 -18.80
CA MET A 88 -2.13 -1.55 -19.33
C MET A 88 -2.10 -1.48 -20.87
N LEU A 89 -0.93 -1.31 -21.47
CA LEU A 89 -0.76 -1.23 -22.92
C LEU A 89 -1.12 -2.56 -23.61
N VAL A 90 -0.85 -3.69 -22.95
CA VAL A 90 -1.32 -5.01 -23.39
C VAL A 90 -2.85 -5.06 -23.48
N LEU A 91 -3.56 -4.54 -22.47
CA LEU A 91 -5.03 -4.51 -22.52
C LEU A 91 -5.53 -3.52 -23.58
N LEU A 92 -4.87 -2.38 -23.75
CA LEU A 92 -5.28 -1.37 -24.73
C LEU A 92 -5.05 -1.83 -26.19
N LEU A 93 -3.85 -2.31 -26.51
CA LEU A 93 -3.42 -2.59 -27.88
C LEU A 93 -3.61 -4.05 -28.31
N LEU A 94 -3.58 -4.99 -27.36
CA LEU A 94 -3.61 -6.44 -27.64
C LEU A 94 -4.89 -7.11 -27.12
N SER A 95 -5.89 -6.36 -26.67
CA SER A 95 -7.20 -6.91 -26.27
C SER A 95 -7.84 -7.79 -27.33
N TRP A 96 -7.72 -7.42 -28.61
CA TRP A 96 -8.27 -8.16 -29.75
C TRP A 96 -7.66 -9.55 -29.95
N THR A 97 -6.46 -9.82 -29.39
CA THR A 97 -5.78 -11.12 -29.52
C THR A 97 -6.30 -12.19 -28.58
N LEU A 98 -7.09 -11.80 -27.55
CA LEU A 98 -7.68 -12.64 -26.49
C LEU A 98 -6.67 -13.38 -25.60
N VAL A 99 -5.67 -14.06 -26.16
CA VAL A 99 -4.63 -14.82 -25.46
C VAL A 99 -3.72 -13.92 -24.61
N VAL A 100 -3.26 -12.79 -25.15
CA VAL A 100 -2.33 -11.93 -24.42
C VAL A 100 -2.99 -11.27 -23.18
N PRO A 101 -4.23 -10.77 -23.26
CA PRO A 101 -4.99 -10.35 -22.08
C PRO A 101 -5.16 -11.44 -21.02
N LEU A 102 -5.42 -12.69 -21.43
CA LEU A 102 -5.55 -13.81 -20.48
C LEU A 102 -4.26 -14.05 -19.69
N VAL A 103 -3.12 -14.06 -20.39
CA VAL A 103 -1.80 -14.18 -19.75
C VAL A 103 -1.54 -12.99 -18.82
N SER A 104 -1.97 -11.78 -19.22
CA SER A 104 -1.90 -10.58 -18.39
C SER A 104 -2.68 -10.76 -17.08
N PHE A 105 -3.94 -11.21 -17.15
CA PHE A 105 -4.77 -11.46 -15.97
C PHE A 105 -4.21 -12.57 -15.06
N TYR A 106 -3.66 -13.63 -15.65
CA TYR A 106 -2.97 -14.67 -14.88
C TYR A 106 -1.77 -14.11 -14.10
N ASN A 107 -0.95 -13.29 -14.77
CA ASN A 107 0.19 -12.64 -14.14
C ASN A 107 -0.22 -11.62 -13.06
N THR A 108 -1.32 -10.89 -13.27
CA THR A 108 -1.90 -10.01 -12.24
C THR A 108 -2.34 -10.83 -11.02
N GLY A 109 -2.99 -11.97 -11.21
CA GLY A 109 -3.33 -12.88 -10.10
C GLY A 109 -2.10 -13.36 -9.32
N LYS A 110 -1.00 -13.69 -10.02
CA LYS A 110 0.28 -14.01 -9.36
C LYS A 110 0.84 -12.82 -8.56
N ALA A 111 0.76 -11.61 -9.11
CA ALA A 111 1.21 -10.39 -8.43
C ALA A 111 0.42 -10.15 -7.14
N ILE A 112 -0.91 -10.30 -7.18
CA ILE A 112 -1.77 -10.17 -6.00
C ILE A 112 -1.46 -11.26 -4.97
N ALA A 113 -1.29 -12.51 -5.39
CA ALA A 113 -0.88 -13.60 -4.50
C ALA A 113 0.46 -13.31 -3.81
N ASN A 114 1.40 -12.68 -4.52
CA ASN A 114 2.67 -12.25 -3.94
C ASN A 114 2.50 -11.09 -2.95
N ALA A 115 1.64 -10.11 -3.26
CA ALA A 115 1.31 -9.04 -2.33
C ALA A 115 0.69 -9.58 -1.03
N GLN A 116 -0.15 -10.63 -1.11
CA GLN A 116 -0.66 -11.33 0.08
C GLN A 116 0.49 -11.96 0.89
N ARG A 117 1.44 -12.64 0.24
CA ARG A 117 2.61 -13.20 0.92
C ARG A 117 3.45 -12.11 1.61
N ALA A 118 3.72 -11.01 0.91
CA ALA A 118 4.51 -9.90 1.44
C ALA A 118 3.80 -9.18 2.61
N ALA A 119 2.47 -9.24 2.66
CA ALA A 119 1.67 -8.79 3.81
C ALA A 119 1.56 -9.82 4.94
N GLY A 120 2.17 -11.00 4.81
CA GLY A 120 2.07 -12.09 5.80
C GLY A 120 0.72 -12.82 5.80
N LEU A 121 -0.10 -12.63 4.77
CA LEU A 121 -1.41 -13.28 4.64
C LEU A 121 -1.28 -14.67 3.96
N PRO A 122 -2.18 -15.61 4.30
CA PRO A 122 -2.32 -16.83 3.51
C PRO A 122 -2.73 -16.47 2.08
N VAL A 123 -2.15 -17.17 1.11
CA VAL A 123 -2.42 -16.92 -0.31
C VAL A 123 -3.76 -17.48 -0.69
N THR A 124 -4.74 -16.61 -0.87
CA THR A 124 -6.10 -16.95 -1.30
C THR A 124 -6.38 -16.54 -2.75
N CYS A 125 -5.52 -15.70 -3.34
CA CYS A 125 -5.63 -15.33 -4.75
C CYS A 125 -5.14 -16.47 -5.65
N SER A 126 -6.02 -16.96 -6.52
CA SER A 126 -5.73 -17.95 -7.55
C SER A 126 -5.48 -17.24 -8.89
N PRO A 127 -4.27 -17.38 -9.48
CA PRO A 127 -3.96 -16.85 -10.80
C PRO A 127 -4.88 -17.39 -11.91
N ALA A 128 -5.25 -18.67 -11.83
CA ALA A 128 -6.17 -19.27 -12.79
C ALA A 128 -7.58 -18.68 -12.66
N ALA A 129 -8.07 -18.45 -11.44
CA ALA A 129 -9.36 -17.79 -11.23
C ALA A 129 -9.35 -16.35 -11.80
N SER A 130 -8.28 -15.60 -11.53
CA SER A 130 -8.06 -14.27 -12.10
C SER A 130 -8.13 -14.23 -13.63
N MET A 131 -7.69 -15.30 -14.31
CA MET A 131 -7.78 -15.44 -15.76
C MET A 131 -9.17 -15.86 -16.22
N TRP A 132 -9.72 -16.96 -15.71
CA TRP A 132 -10.95 -17.57 -16.24
C TRP A 132 -12.22 -16.79 -15.88
N LEU A 133 -12.26 -16.09 -14.74
CA LEU A 133 -13.42 -15.30 -14.35
C LEU A 133 -13.69 -14.11 -15.29
N THR A 134 -12.76 -13.76 -16.18
CA THR A 134 -12.97 -12.69 -17.18
C THR A 134 -14.13 -13.01 -18.13
N PHE A 135 -14.37 -14.30 -18.41
CA PHE A 135 -15.46 -14.75 -19.30
C PHE A 135 -16.83 -14.71 -18.64
N VAL A 136 -16.88 -14.59 -17.31
CA VAL A 136 -18.12 -14.49 -16.55
C VAL A 136 -18.38 -13.03 -16.26
N PHE A 137 -18.85 -12.27 -17.26
CA PHE A 137 -19.15 -10.83 -17.14
C PHE A 137 -18.00 -9.98 -16.54
N GLY A 138 -16.74 -10.33 -16.80
CA GLY A 138 -15.60 -9.60 -16.23
C GLY A 138 -15.49 -9.71 -14.70
N LEU A 139 -16.03 -10.78 -14.09
CA LEU A 139 -15.93 -11.02 -12.64
C LEU A 139 -14.49 -11.13 -12.14
N ASN A 140 -13.51 -11.28 -13.03
CA ASN A 140 -12.10 -11.22 -12.67
C ASN A 140 -11.75 -9.91 -11.95
N VAL A 141 -12.28 -8.77 -12.40
CA VAL A 141 -12.00 -7.46 -11.79
C VAL A 141 -12.54 -7.39 -10.37
N TRP A 142 -13.79 -7.84 -10.16
CA TRP A 142 -14.38 -7.93 -8.83
C TRP A 142 -13.57 -8.85 -7.91
N TYR A 143 -13.19 -10.02 -8.40
CA TYR A 143 -12.40 -11.00 -7.66
C TYR A 143 -11.03 -10.47 -7.28
N MET A 144 -10.27 -9.92 -8.23
CA MET A 144 -8.96 -9.33 -8.00
C MET A 144 -9.03 -8.18 -6.99
N GLN A 145 -10.03 -7.30 -7.12
CA GLN A 145 -10.23 -6.19 -6.19
C GLN A 145 -10.53 -6.69 -4.77
N ARG A 146 -11.30 -7.77 -4.62
CA ARG A 146 -11.52 -8.39 -3.30
C ARG A 146 -10.23 -8.95 -2.70
N GLN A 147 -9.40 -9.61 -3.48
CA GLN A 147 -8.13 -10.18 -3.01
C GLN A 147 -7.14 -9.07 -2.61
N LEU A 148 -7.06 -7.98 -3.38
CA LEU A 148 -6.29 -6.78 -3.01
C LEU A 148 -6.81 -6.13 -1.73
N ASN A 149 -8.13 -6.09 -1.54
CA ASN A 149 -8.70 -5.52 -0.33
C ASN A 149 -8.33 -6.32 0.93
N LEU A 150 -8.03 -7.62 0.82
CA LEU A 150 -7.50 -8.40 1.96
C LEU A 150 -6.12 -7.87 2.38
N VAL A 151 -5.26 -7.56 1.40
CA VAL A 151 -3.94 -6.95 1.67
C VAL A 151 -4.12 -5.60 2.37
N THR A 152 -5.03 -4.74 1.89
CA THR A 152 -5.29 -3.46 2.57
C THR A 152 -5.88 -3.65 3.96
N ALA A 153 -6.66 -4.70 4.19
CA ALA A 153 -7.27 -4.97 5.48
C ALA A 153 -6.25 -5.48 6.52
N ALA A 154 -5.09 -6.02 6.08
CA ALA A 154 -3.98 -6.36 6.97
C ALA A 154 -3.31 -5.14 7.62
N TYR A 155 -3.54 -3.94 7.08
CA TYR A 155 -2.99 -2.67 7.57
C TYR A 155 -4.11 -1.70 7.98
N PRO A 156 -4.86 -1.98 9.06
CA PRO A 156 -5.96 -1.13 9.49
C PRO A 156 -5.44 0.23 9.98
N GLY A 157 -6.14 1.31 9.61
CA GLY A 157 -5.82 2.67 10.06
C GLY A 157 -4.63 3.32 9.37
N VAL A 158 -4.06 2.69 8.35
CA VAL A 158 -2.98 3.27 7.54
C VAL A 158 -3.56 4.00 6.33
N ASP A 159 -3.22 5.27 6.18
CA ASP A 159 -3.63 6.05 5.03
C ASP A 159 -2.96 5.52 3.73
N PRO A 160 -3.68 5.49 2.59
CA PRO A 160 -3.08 5.11 1.32
C PRO A 160 -1.86 5.99 1.01
N GLY A 161 -0.73 5.37 0.61
CA GLY A 161 0.52 6.10 0.37
C GLY A 161 1.46 6.18 1.58
N ALA A 162 1.03 5.81 2.78
CA ALA A 162 1.90 5.74 3.94
C ALA A 162 2.82 4.49 3.89
N SER A 163 3.96 4.57 4.59
CA SER A 163 4.91 3.45 4.71
C SER A 163 4.35 2.35 5.60
N VAL A 164 4.39 1.10 5.13
CA VAL A 164 3.99 -0.10 5.87
C VAL A 164 5.14 -1.09 5.98
N LEU A 165 5.16 -1.87 7.05
CA LEU A 165 6.10 -2.97 7.23
C LEU A 165 5.60 -4.21 6.47
N LEU A 166 6.48 -4.82 5.69
CA LEU A 166 6.25 -6.08 5.00
C LEU A 166 6.69 -7.23 5.92
N ALA A 167 5.98 -8.35 5.85
CA ALA A 167 6.24 -9.52 6.69
C ALA A 167 7.51 -10.28 6.27
N ALA A 168 7.77 -10.42 4.96
CA ALA A 168 8.98 -11.00 4.39
C ALA A 168 9.02 -10.85 2.88
#